data_AF-A0A946DMW3-F1
#
_entry.id   AF-A0A946DMW3-F1
#
_cell.length_a   1.000
_cell.length_b   1.000
_cell.length_c   1.000
_cell.angle_alpha   90.00
_cell.angle_beta   90.00
_cell.angle_gamma   90.00
#
_symmetry.space_group_name_H-M   'P 1'
#
loop_
_entity.id
_entity.type
_entity.pdbx_description
1 polymer ?
#
loop_
_entity_poly.entity_id
_entity_poly.type
_entity_poly.pdbx_seq_one_letter_code
_entity_poly.pdbx_strand_id
1 'polypeptide(L)' 'AVMDSFSLGQMVNVEFSVRGREWKSPSGEIKYFNSLDAWTIESDEQNQRPAEEPFLSEAPWPSDEDIPF' A
#
# COMPACT_ATOMS: atom_id res chain seq x y z
N ALA A 1 7.73 -2.79 -21.70
CA ALA A 1 6.51 -2.40 -20.99
C ALA A 1 6.58 -3.05 -19.62
N VAL A 2 6.89 -2.28 -18.58
CA VAL A 2 7.11 -2.77 -17.20
C VAL A 2 5.87 -2.52 -16.32
N MET A 3 4.95 -1.66 -16.78
CA MET A 3 3.78 -1.22 -16.03
C MET A 3 2.55 -2.12 -16.17
N ASP A 4 2.45 -2.94 -17.22
CA ASP A 4 1.25 -3.75 -17.52
C ASP A 4 1.00 -4.87 -16.49
N SER A 5 1.97 -5.16 -15.63
CA SER A 5 1.90 -6.22 -14.61
C SER A 5 1.32 -5.76 -13.27
N PHE A 6 1.04 -4.47 -13.10
CA PHE A 6 0.53 -3.92 -11.84
C PHE A 6 -0.91 -3.48 -11.96
N SER A 7 -1.72 -3.78 -10.94
CA SER A 7 -3.12 -3.37 -10.89
C SER A 7 -3.28 -2.02 -10.19
N LEU A 8 -4.34 -1.27 -10.54
CA LEU A 8 -4.69 -0.04 -9.83
C LEU A 8 -4.95 -0.34 -8.34
N GLY A 9 -4.36 0.45 -7.44
CA GLY A 9 -4.47 0.27 -6.00
C GLY A 9 -3.47 -0.73 -5.40
N GLN A 10 -2.66 -1.42 -6.22
CA GLN A 10 -1.60 -2.28 -5.73
C GLN A 10 -0.46 -1.45 -5.13
N MET A 11 0.01 -1.85 -3.93
CA MET A 11 1.23 -1.30 -3.37
C MET A 11 2.46 -1.88 -4.08
N VAL A 12 3.41 -1.01 -4.39
CA VAL A 12 4.65 -1.36 -5.08
C VAL A 12 5.80 -0.61 -4.46
N ASN A 13 6.96 -1.25 -4.44
CA ASN A 13 8.23 -0.59 -4.13
C ASN A 13 8.86 -0.12 -5.43
N VAL A 14 9.28 1.13 -5.46
CA VAL A 14 9.84 1.77 -6.66
C VAL A 14 11.20 2.34 -6.33
N GLU A 15 12.18 1.98 -7.15
CA GLU A 15 13.50 2.59 -7.13
C GLU A 15 13.56 3.65 -8.24
N PHE A 16 13.80 4.90 -7.86
CA PHE A 16 13.72 6.05 -8.76
C PHE A 16 14.65 7.19 -8.35
N SER A 17 14.94 8.08 -9.30
CA SER A 17 15.64 9.35 -9.06
C SER A 17 14.66 10.50 -9.14
N VAL A 18 14.83 11.48 -8.26
CA VAL A 18 14.00 12.68 -8.22
C VAL A 18 14.79 13.89 -8.73
N ARG A 19 14.14 14.70 -9.56
CA ARG A 19 14.68 15.98 -10.04
C ARG A 19 13.64 17.07 -9.85
N GLY A 20 14.04 18.15 -9.16
CA GLY A 20 13.23 19.35 -9.04
C GLY A 20 13.59 20.35 -10.15
N ARG A 21 12.59 20.88 -10.84
CA ARG A 21 12.76 22.02 -11.76
C ARG A 21 11.83 23.15 -11.34
N GLU A 22 12.43 24.30 -11.08
CA GLU A 22 11.71 25.55 -11.02
C GLU A 22 11.25 25.94 -12.42
N TRP A 23 9.96 26.23 -12.55
CA TRP A 23 9.36 26.78 -13.76
C TRP A 23 8.72 28.12 -13.45
N LYS A 24 9.18 29.16 -14.15
CA LYS A 24 8.59 30.49 -14.06
C LYS A 24 7.53 30.64 -15.14
N SER A 25 6.32 30.99 -14.74
CA SER A 25 5.25 31.29 -15.67
C SER A 25 5.51 32.62 -16.38
N PRO A 26 4.93 32.83 -17.57
CA PRO A 26 4.96 34.15 -18.24
C PRO A 26 4.31 35.27 -17.41
N SER A 27 3.44 34.93 -16.45
CA SER A 27 2.82 35.88 -15.51
C SER A 27 3.69 36.19 -14.28
N GLY A 28 4.87 35.58 -14.16
CA GLY A 28 5.83 35.81 -13.07
C GLY A 28 5.64 34.92 -11.84
N GLU A 29 4.72 33.96 -11.86
CA GLU A 29 4.54 32.98 -10.79
C GLU A 29 5.60 31.88 -10.89
N ILE A 30 6.19 31.50 -9.76
CA ILE A 30 7.18 30.43 -9.68
C ILE A 30 6.49 29.14 -9.25
N LYS A 31 6.57 28.09 -10.07
CA LYS A 31 6.10 26.73 -9.75
C LYS A 31 7.26 25.76 -9.68
N TYR A 32 7.14 24.75 -8.84
CA TYR A 32 8.12 23.68 -8.72
C TYR A 32 7.53 22.40 -9.28
N PHE A 33 8.21 21.80 -10.24
CA PHE A 33 7.85 20.52 -10.82
C PHE A 33 8.87 19.48 -10.39
N ASN A 34 8.39 18.32 -9.96
CA ASN A 34 9.24 17.16 -9.71
C ASN A 34 9.09 16.19 -10.86
N SER A 35 10.21 15.67 -11.34
CA SER A 35 10.28 14.57 -12.29
C SER A 35 10.88 13.36 -11.59
N LEU A 36 10.21 12.21 -11.71
CA LEU A 36 10.64 10.94 -11.13
C LEU A 36 11.02 10.01 -12.27
N ASP A 37 12.30 9.67 -12.37
CA ASP A 37 12.79 8.68 -13.34
C ASP A 37 12.93 7.35 -12.59
N ALA A 38 11.99 6.42 -12.80
CA ALA A 38 11.97 5.11 -12.17
C ALA A 38 12.69 4.06 -13.05
N TRP A 39 13.48 3.18 -12.43
CA TRP A 39 14.19 2.10 -13.12
C TRP A 39 13.74 0.71 -12.69
N THR A 40 13.38 0.52 -11.42
CA THR A 40 12.89 -0.77 -10.89
C THR A 40 11.55 -0.56 -10.19
N ILE A 41 10.60 -1.47 -10.46
CA ILE A 41 9.29 -1.52 -9.80
C ILE A 41 9.06 -2.96 -9.36
N GLU A 42 8.83 -3.17 -8.07
CA GLU A 42 8.60 -4.47 -7.46
C GLU A 42 7.24 -4.49 -6.75
N SER A 43 6.54 -5.61 -6.81
CA SER A 43 5.29 -5.77 -6.05
C SER A 43 5.58 -5.78 -4.56
N ASP A 44 4.83 -4.98 -3.79
CA ASP A 44 4.90 -5.01 -2.33
C ASP A 44 4.01 -6.15 -1.82
N GLU A 45 4.44 -7.39 -2.02
CA GLU A 45 3.70 -8.59 -1.59
C GLU A 45 3.72 -8.77 -0.06
N GLN A 46 4.60 -8.05 0.66
CA GLN A 46 4.71 -8.17 2.12
C GLN A 46 3.50 -7.62 2.88
N ASN A 47 2.67 -6.77 2.25
CA ASN A 47 1.46 -6.23 2.89
C ASN A 47 0.18 -7.01 2.55
N GLN A 48 0.28 -8.10 1.78
CA GLN A 48 -0.81 -9.06 1.57
C GLN A 48 -0.70 -10.23 2.55
N ARG A 49 -0.55 -9.97 3.85
CA ARG A 49 -1.08 -10.96 4.78
C ARG A 49 -2.59 -10.81 4.70
N PRO A 50 -3.35 -11.88 4.43
CA PRO A 50 -4.75 -11.89 4.80
C PRO A 50 -4.82 -11.38 6.23
N ALA A 51 -5.68 -10.41 6.51
CA ALA A 51 -6.07 -10.16 7.87
C ALA A 51 -6.46 -11.52 8.43
N GLU A 52 -5.62 -12.07 9.29
CA GLU A 52 -5.87 -13.29 10.01
C GLU A 52 -7.12 -12.93 10.82
N GLU A 53 -8.28 -13.32 10.29
CA GLU A 53 -9.53 -13.23 11.02
C GLU A 53 -9.20 -13.84 12.37
N PRO A 54 -9.39 -13.11 13.48
CA PRO A 54 -9.19 -13.73 14.77
C PRO A 54 -10.12 -14.93 14.74
N PHE A 55 -9.52 -16.12 14.72
CA PHE A 55 -10.18 -17.33 15.11
C PHE A 55 -10.73 -16.97 16.48
N LEU A 56 -12.00 -16.59 16.54
CA LEU A 56 -12.78 -16.76 17.74
C LEU A 56 -12.85 -18.28 17.83
N SER A 57 -11.77 -18.82 18.41
CA SER A 57 -11.70 -20.14 18.99
C SER A 57 -13.04 -20.35 19.63
N GLU A 58 -13.83 -21.24 19.03
CA GLU A 58 -15.02 -21.79 19.63
C GLU A 58 -14.58 -22.23 21.02
N ALA A 59 -14.85 -21.36 21.99
CA ALA A 59 -14.26 -21.51 23.29
C ALA A 59 -14.91 -22.76 23.87
N PRO A 60 -14.13 -23.78 24.30
CA PRO A 60 -14.70 -24.96 24.92
C PRO A 60 -15.05 -24.59 26.36
N TRP A 61 -15.97 -23.64 26.51
CA TRP A 61 -16.67 -23.46 27.76
C TRP A 61 -17.89 -24.38 27.66
N PRO A 62 -18.12 -25.24 28.66
CA PRO A 62 -19.33 -26.04 28.68
C PRO A 62 -20.50 -25.07 28.61
N SER A 63 -21.40 -25.30 27.64
CA SER A 63 -22.71 -24.66 27.60
C SER A 63 -23.30 -24.66 29.01
N ASP A 64 -24.10 -23.66 29.34
CA ASP A 64 -24.91 -23.46 30.57
C ASP A 64 -25.73 -24.68 31.08
N GLU A 65 -25.49 -25.89 30.57
CA GLU A 65 -26.06 -27.18 30.96
C GLU A 65 -25.43 -27.84 32.20
N ASP A 66 -24.37 -27.27 32.78
CA ASP A 66 -23.79 -27.73 34.06
C ASP A 66 -23.77 -26.61 35.13
N ILE A 67 -24.74 -25.70 35.08
CA ILE A 67 -25.02 -24.78 36.19
C ILE A 67 -26.08 -25.43 37.08
N PRO A 68 -25.71 -26.06 38.22
CA PRO A 68 -26.71 -26.54 39.16
C PRO A 68 -27.48 -25.35 39.75
N PHE A 69 -28.82 -25.49 39.83
CA PHE A 69 -29.76 -24.52 40.40
C PHE A 69 -29.39 -24.06 41.81
#